data_AF-A0A967YU40-F1
#
_entry.id   AF-A0A967YU40-F1
#
_cell.length_a   1.000
_cell.length_b   1.000
_cell.length_c   1.000
_cell.angle_alpha   90.00
_cell.angle_beta   90.00
_cell.angle_gamma   90.00
#
_symmetry.space_group_name_H-M   'P 1'
#
loop_
_entity.id
_entity.type
_entity.pdbx_description
1 polymer ?
#
loop_
_entity_poly.entity_id
_entity_poly.type
_entity_poly.pdbx_seq_one_letter_code
_entity_poly.pdbx_strand_id
1 'polypeptide(L)'
;MLSKTSLTLACMQLLMLTGLAQPQSDFWVQTNGPDGGAVLALRSAADGRLFAGADNGVFYSSDGGQTWRRRGLVGEYIRELEITEEGDILAGVLGLYRSKDNGVTWNKILSITGGVDAI
;
A
#
# COMPACT_ATOMS: atom_id res chain seq x y z
N MET A 1 -62.25 17.21 9.40
CA MET A 1 -61.34 18.34 9.16
C MET A 1 -60.02 18.01 9.84
N LEU A 2 -58.99 17.63 9.07
CA LEU A 2 -57.64 17.41 9.60
C LEU A 2 -57.14 18.76 10.14
N SER A 3 -56.75 18.82 11.42
CA SER A 3 -56.25 20.04 12.05
C SER A 3 -54.90 20.42 11.41
N LYS A 4 -54.63 21.72 11.29
CA LYS A 4 -53.36 22.25 10.75
C LYS A 4 -52.11 21.73 11.49
N THR A 5 -52.30 21.20 12.71
CA THR A 5 -51.28 20.52 13.53
C THR A 5 -50.95 19.09 13.05
N SER A 6 -51.87 18.40 12.37
CA SER A 6 -51.63 17.06 11.81
C SER A 6 -50.82 17.11 10.50
N LEU A 7 -50.96 18.19 9.72
CA LEU A 7 -50.15 18.41 8.51
C LEU A 7 -48.68 18.77 8.82
N THR A 8 -48.44 19.53 9.90
CA THR A 8 -47.09 19.95 10.30
C THR A 8 -46.27 18.78 10.85
N LEU A 9 -46.89 17.86 11.59
CA LEU A 9 -46.25 16.62 12.04
C LEU A 9 -45.96 15.66 10.86
N ALA A 10 -46.89 15.57 9.89
CA ALA A 10 -46.70 14.75 8.69
C ALA A 10 -45.54 15.25 7.79
N CYS A 11 -45.33 16.57 7.67
CA CYS A 11 -44.19 17.13 6.96
C CYS A 11 -42.85 16.91 7.67
N MET A 12 -42.81 16.97 9.01
CA MET A 12 -41.59 16.66 9.78
C MET A 12 -41.22 15.18 9.70
N GLN A 13 -42.20 14.27 9.64
CA GLN A 13 -41.95 12.83 9.49
C GLN A 13 -41.58 12.43 8.06
N LEU A 14 -42.03 13.18 7.05
CA LEU A 14 -41.64 12.97 5.64
C LEU A 14 -40.22 13.49 5.34
N LEU A 15 -39.69 14.44 6.12
CA LEU A 15 -38.30 14.89 6.06
C LEU A 15 -37.29 13.94 6.73
N MET A 16 -37.75 12.93 7.46
CA MET A 16 -36.93 11.79 7.91
C MET A 16 -36.92 10.63 6.91
N LEU A 17 -37.74 10.71 5.84
CA LEU A 17 -37.84 9.66 4.80
C LEU A 17 -37.00 9.94 3.55
N THR A 18 -36.35 11.10 3.47
CA THR A 18 -35.19 11.25 2.58
C THR A 18 -33.96 11.03 3.44
N GLY A 19 -33.66 9.75 3.72
CA GLY A 19 -32.30 9.41 4.07
C GLY A 19 -31.43 10.03 2.98
N LEU A 20 -30.66 11.07 3.34
CA LEU A 20 -29.58 11.49 2.47
C LEU A 20 -28.80 10.21 2.27
N ALA A 21 -28.87 9.65 1.06
CA ALA A 21 -27.83 8.76 0.61
C ALA A 21 -26.58 9.63 0.76
N GLN A 22 -25.87 9.46 1.88
CA GLN A 22 -24.53 9.99 2.01
C GLN A 22 -23.85 9.48 0.74
N PRO A 23 -23.33 10.36 -0.13
CA PRO A 23 -22.56 9.86 -1.25
C PRO A 23 -21.51 8.96 -0.60
N GLN A 24 -21.61 7.64 -0.84
CA GLN A 24 -20.59 6.70 -0.43
C GLN A 24 -19.38 7.19 -1.20
N SER A 25 -18.51 7.90 -0.50
CA SER A 25 -17.35 8.48 -1.12
C SER A 25 -16.28 7.38 -1.13
N ASP A 26 -16.57 6.30 -1.84
CA ASP A 26 -15.57 5.38 -2.37
C ASP A 26 -14.91 6.11 -3.54
N PHE A 27 -14.01 7.02 -3.20
CA PHE A 27 -13.11 7.63 -4.15
C PHE A 27 -11.68 7.21 -3.82
N TRP A 28 -10.91 6.92 -4.86
CA TRP A 28 -9.48 6.75 -4.72
C TRP A 28 -8.87 8.05 -4.22
N VAL A 29 -8.29 8.02 -3.02
CA VAL A 29 -7.53 9.15 -2.45
C VAL A 29 -6.06 8.84 -2.63
N GLN A 30 -5.33 9.75 -3.29
CA GLN A 30 -3.88 9.65 -3.35
C GLN A 30 -3.30 9.81 -1.94
N THR A 31 -2.40 8.90 -1.55
CA THR A 31 -1.64 8.98 -0.30
C THR A 31 -0.31 9.72 -0.50
N ASN A 32 0.41 10.01 0.58
CA ASN A 32 1.76 10.60 0.53
C ASN A 32 2.79 9.52 0.14
N GLY A 33 2.61 8.88 -1.02
CA GLY A 33 3.45 7.78 -1.52
C GLY A 33 4.96 8.03 -1.38
N PRO A 34 5.79 6.97 -1.42
CA PRO A 34 7.22 7.10 -1.14
C PRO A 34 7.92 8.08 -2.10
N ASP A 35 8.93 8.79 -1.60
CA ASP A 35 9.73 9.76 -2.36
C ASP A 35 10.70 9.12 -3.38
N GLY A 36 10.57 7.82 -3.62
CA GLY A 36 11.52 6.99 -4.36
C GLY A 36 11.37 6.97 -5.88
N GLY A 37 10.45 7.75 -6.45
CA GLY A 37 10.10 7.69 -7.88
C GLY A 37 8.88 6.82 -8.14
N ALA A 38 8.81 6.20 -9.32
CA ALA A 38 7.71 5.31 -9.66
C ALA A 38 7.68 4.11 -8.69
N VAL A 39 6.48 3.77 -8.20
CA VAL A 39 6.27 2.55 -7.41
C VAL A 39 5.87 1.43 -8.35
N LEU A 40 6.70 0.40 -8.43
CA LEU A 40 6.55 -0.73 -9.37
C LEU A 40 6.10 -2.00 -8.67
N ALA A 41 6.36 -2.09 -7.36
CA ALA A 41 5.96 -3.21 -6.55
C ALA A 41 5.35 -2.72 -5.23
N LEU A 42 4.23 -3.33 -4.83
CA LEU A 42 3.60 -3.09 -3.54
C LEU A 42 3.23 -4.44 -2.93
N ARG A 43 3.52 -4.62 -1.63
CA ARG A 43 3.14 -5.80 -0.85
C ARG A 43 2.69 -5.40 0.55
N SER A 44 1.64 -6.06 1.03
CA SER A 44 1.18 -5.97 2.41
C SER A 44 1.63 -7.20 3.19
N ALA A 45 2.22 -6.99 4.35
CA ALA A 45 2.45 -8.04 5.33
C ALA A 45 1.13 -8.39 6.06
N ALA A 46 1.09 -9.57 6.67
CA ALA A 46 -0.10 -10.06 7.41
C ALA A 46 -0.54 -9.14 8.57
N ASP A 47 0.38 -8.35 9.12
CA ASP A 47 0.14 -7.38 10.19
C ASP A 47 -0.21 -5.96 9.69
N GLY A 48 -0.48 -5.81 8.39
CA GLY A 48 -0.90 -4.55 7.79
C GLY A 48 0.24 -3.59 7.42
N ARG A 49 1.50 -3.96 7.67
CA ARG A 49 2.65 -3.18 7.18
C ARG A 49 2.73 -3.24 5.66
N LEU A 50 3.08 -2.14 5.03
CA LEU A 50 3.24 -2.06 3.58
C LEU A 50 4.70 -1.91 3.21
N PHE A 51 5.08 -2.54 2.10
CA PHE A 51 6.38 -2.42 1.47
C PHE A 51 6.22 -2.02 0.01
N ALA A 52 6.95 -1.00 -0.42
CA ALA A 52 6.92 -0.50 -1.78
C ALA A 52 8.33 -0.56 -2.39
N GLY A 53 8.43 -1.19 -3.56
CA GLY A 53 9.61 -1.16 -4.40
C GLY A 53 9.48 -0.01 -5.39
N ALA A 54 10.46 0.88 -5.40
CA ALA A 54 10.50 2.04 -6.27
C ALA A 54 11.82 2.13 -7.04
N ASP A 55 11.95 3.17 -7.87
CA ASP A 55 13.14 3.41 -8.69
C ASP A 55 14.43 3.58 -7.86
N ASN A 56 14.29 3.98 -6.59
CA ASN A 56 15.40 4.26 -5.69
C ASN A 56 15.26 3.53 -4.34
N GLY A 57 14.98 2.23 -4.40
CA GLY A 57 15.02 1.31 -3.27
C GLY A 57 13.67 0.89 -2.72
N VAL A 58 13.73 0.23 -1.55
CA VAL A 58 12.57 -0.30 -0.83
C VAL A 58 12.11 0.69 0.23
N PHE A 59 10.81 0.90 0.30
CA PHE A 59 10.13 1.75 1.26
C PHE A 59 9.17 0.95 2.11
N TYR A 60 8.86 1.48 3.27
CA TYR A 60 8.04 0.85 4.29
C TYR A 60 7.02 1.84 4.85
N SER A 61 5.81 1.36 5.12
CA SER A 61 4.79 2.07 5.89
C SER A 61 4.19 1.19 6.98
N SER A 62 3.92 1.79 8.15
CA SER A 62 3.23 1.15 9.28
C SER A 62 1.82 1.70 9.53
N ASP A 63 1.36 2.65 8.71
CA ASP A 63 0.17 3.46 8.97
C ASP A 63 -0.79 3.48 7.79
N GLY A 64 -0.82 2.39 7.01
CA GLY A 64 -1.69 2.26 5.84
C GLY A 64 -1.25 3.11 4.65
N GLY A 65 0.03 3.49 4.58
CA GLY A 65 0.58 4.28 3.48
C GLY A 65 0.42 5.79 3.65
N GLN A 66 0.05 6.26 4.84
CA GLN A 66 -0.02 7.70 5.14
C GLN A 66 1.38 8.32 5.23
N THR A 67 2.34 7.56 5.76
CA THR A 67 3.76 7.91 5.77
C THR A 67 4.62 6.74 5.30
N TRP A 68 5.72 7.07 4.63
CA TRP A 68 6.68 6.11 4.09
C TRP A 68 8.09 6.45 4.57
N ARG A 69 8.86 5.43 4.90
CA ARG A 69 10.30 5.56 5.21
C ARG A 69 11.10 4.62 4.34
N ARG A 70 12.30 5.07 3.94
CA ARG A 70 13.28 4.20 3.28
C ARG A 70 13.61 3.02 4.17
N ARG A 71 13.71 1.85 3.55
CA ARG A 71 13.93 0.60 4.24
C ARG A 71 15.21 -0.08 3.79
N GLY A 72 15.62 0.05 2.53
CA GLY A 72 16.95 -0.40 2.10
C GLY A 72 17.10 -0.40 0.58
N LEU A 73 18.19 -1.00 0.10
CA LEU A 73 18.53 -1.08 -1.32
C LEU A 73 18.54 0.31 -2.00
N VAL A 74 19.09 1.31 -1.32
CA VAL A 74 19.16 2.68 -1.83
C VAL A 74 19.98 2.70 -3.12
N GLY A 75 19.46 3.37 -4.15
CA GLY A 75 20.07 3.44 -5.48
C GLY A 75 19.71 2.27 -6.40
N GLU A 76 19.02 1.24 -5.89
CA GLU A 76 18.61 0.09 -6.68
C GLU A 76 17.17 0.25 -7.21
N TYR A 77 16.97 -0.19 -8.45
CA TYR A 77 15.66 -0.19 -9.10
C TYR A 77 14.90 -1.47 -8.72
N ILE A 78 13.89 -1.33 -7.86
CA ILE A 78 13.15 -2.48 -7.33
C ILE A 78 11.97 -2.80 -8.24
N ARG A 79 12.07 -3.91 -8.97
CA ARG A 79 11.03 -4.33 -9.94
C ARG A 79 9.92 -5.15 -9.30
N GLU A 80 10.27 -5.90 -8.26
CA GLU A 80 9.37 -6.85 -7.62
C GLU A 80 9.70 -6.96 -6.14
N LEU A 81 8.67 -7.17 -5.34
CA LEU A 81 8.75 -7.50 -3.93
C LEU A 81 7.86 -8.72 -3.66
N GLU A 82 8.29 -9.59 -2.77
CA GLU A 82 7.48 -10.68 -2.24
C GLU A 82 7.72 -10.83 -0.75
N ILE A 83 6.69 -11.21 0.01
CA ILE A 83 6.82 -11.51 1.44
C ILE A 83 6.48 -12.98 1.62
N THR A 84 7.44 -13.77 2.09
CA THR A 84 7.25 -15.21 2.29
C THR A 84 6.33 -15.48 3.48
N GLU A 85 5.87 -16.73 3.61
CA GLU A 85 5.05 -17.15 4.77
C GLU A 85 5.79 -16.96 6.10
N GLU A 86 7.12 -17.08 6.10
CA GLU A 86 7.98 -16.83 7.27
C GLU A 86 8.19 -15.35 7.57
N GLY A 87 7.70 -14.45 6.71
CA GLY A 87 7.84 -13.00 6.85
C GLY A 87 9.12 -12.41 6.27
N ASP A 88 9.90 -13.21 5.53
CA ASP A 88 11.08 -12.70 4.83
C ASP A 88 10.67 -11.90 3.61
N ILE A 89 11.44 -10.86 3.29
CA ILE A 89 11.17 -9.99 2.15
C ILE A 89 12.17 -10.30 1.06
N LEU A 90 11.66 -10.65 -0.12
CA LEU A 90 12.44 -10.82 -1.34
C LEU A 90 12.29 -9.58 -2.21
N ALA A 91 13.40 -9.12 -2.79
CA ALA A 91 13.42 -8.00 -3.73
C ALA A 91 14.13 -8.38 -5.02
N GLY A 92 13.41 -8.20 -6.13
CA GLY A 92 13.91 -8.37 -7.49
C GLY A 92 14.60 -7.10 -7.97
N VAL A 93 15.90 -7.21 -8.26
CA VAL A 93 16.75 -6.13 -8.79
C VAL A 93 17.48 -6.69 -10.04
N LEU A 94 18.80 -6.53 -10.15
CA LEU A 94 19.69 -7.31 -11.03
C LEU A 94 20.21 -8.54 -10.27
N GLY A 95 19.26 -9.35 -9.81
CA GLY A 95 19.46 -10.45 -8.89
C GLY A 95 18.34 -10.52 -7.86
N LEU A 96 18.50 -11.42 -6.89
CA LEU A 96 17.54 -11.60 -5.81
C LEU A 96 18.20 -11.21 -4.49
N TYR A 97 17.56 -10.29 -3.76
CA TYR A 97 17.94 -9.91 -2.41
C TYR A 97 16.90 -10.44 -1.42
N ARG A 98 17.34 -10.79 -0.21
CA ARG A 98 16.49 -11.25 0.89
C ARG A 98 16.77 -10.46 2.16
N SER A 99 15.71 -10.06 2.84
CA SER A 99 15.73 -9.52 4.19
C SER A 99 14.98 -10.46 5.14
N LYS A 100 15.53 -10.66 6.34
CA LYS A 100 14.93 -11.44 7.43
C LYS A 100 14.50 -10.60 8.63
N ASP A 101 14.68 -9.29 8.53
CA ASP A 101 14.51 -8.34 9.62
C ASP A 101 13.59 -7.19 9.20
N ASN A 102 12.56 -7.53 8.42
CA ASN A 102 11.56 -6.59 7.93
C ASN A 102 12.15 -5.48 7.07
N GLY A 103 13.13 -5.82 6.24
CA GLY A 103 13.77 -4.92 5.29
C GLY A 103 14.86 -4.04 5.90
N VAL A 104 15.26 -4.20 7.16
CA VAL A 104 16.31 -3.35 7.77
C VAL A 104 17.68 -3.67 7.16
N THR A 105 17.95 -4.95 6.93
CA THR A 105 19.15 -5.42 6.24
C THR A 105 18.79 -6.33 5.06
N TRP A 106 19.65 -6.34 4.06
CA TRP A 106 19.44 -7.08 2.81
C TRP A 106 20.68 -7.85 2.42
N ASN A 107 20.51 -9.13 2.11
CA ASN A 107 21.56 -10.00 1.63
C ASN A 107 21.27 -10.37 0.17
N LYS A 108 22.26 -10.21 -0.71
CA LYS A 108 22.16 -10.71 -2.09
C LYS A 108 22.26 -12.24 -2.05
N ILE A 109 21.23 -12.93 -2.53
CA ILE A 109 21.18 -14.40 -2.53
C ILE A 109 21.28 -15.01 -3.93
N LEU A 110 21.04 -14.23 -4.99
CA LEU A 110 21.31 -14.63 -6.38
C LEU A 110 21.84 -13.43 -7.17
N SER A 111 22.89 -13.66 -7.96
CA SER A 111 23.42 -12.67 -8.90
C SER A 111 23.20 -13.17 -10.32
N ILE A 112 22.56 -12.37 -11.16
CA ILE A 112 22.56 -12.60 -12.62
C ILE A 112 23.81 -11.95 -13.21
N THR A 113 24.97 -12.56 -12.98
CA THR A 113 26.17 -12.21 -13.74
C THR A 113 25.98 -12.77 -15.14
N GLY A 114 25.93 -11.91 -16.16
CA GLY A 114 25.85 -12.31 -17.58
C GLY A 114 27.14 -12.96 -18.10
N GLY A 115 27.77 -13.85 -17.32
CA GLY A 115 29.00 -14.54 -17.64
C GLY A 115 28.73 -15.95 -18.17
N VAL A 116 29.27 -16.23 -19.34
CA VAL A 116 29.17 -17.45 -20.17
C VAL A 116 29.75 -18.74 -19.56
N ASP A 117 29.81 -18.88 -18.24
CA ASP A 117 30.52 -20.01 -17.60
C ASP A 117 29.59 -21.08 -17.02
N ALA A 118 28.38 -21.22 -17.55
CA ALA A 118 27.45 -22.28 -17.16
C ALA A 118 26.94 -23.06 -18.38
N ILE A 119 27.85 -23.78 -19.05
CA ILE A 119 27.56 -24.99 -19.83
C ILE A 119 28.69 -25.99 -19.65
#